data_AF-A0A7S1L4W5-F1
#
_entry.id   AF-A0A7S1L4W5-F1
#
_cell.length_a   1.000
_cell.length_b   1.000
_cell.length_c   1.000
_cell.angle_alpha   90.00
_cell.angle_beta   90.00
_cell.angle_gamma   90.00
#
_symmetry.space_group_name_H-M   'P 1'
#
loop_
_entity.id
_entity.type
_entity.pdbx_description
1 polymer ?
#
loop_
_entity_poly.entity_id
_entity_poly.type
_entity_poly.pdbx_seq_one_letter_code
_entity_poly.pdbx_strand_id
1 'polypeptide(L)'
;IAFAVRLGRALCRGYDYDVPITEDNLGSLPTLIWEKRRGDCSAFNTGLVFALRAFGVPARVSLGFKYGKAVEQACGAVVAPHAESEFFAEGVGWVPADA
;
A
#
# COMPACT_ATOMS: atom_id res chain seq x y z
N ILE A 1 7.90 7.61 12.24
CA ILE A 1 7.08 6.39 12.51
C ILE A 1 5.62 6.72 12.81
N ALA A 2 5.29 7.45 13.89
CA ALA A 2 3.88 7.65 14.28
C ALA A 2 2.99 8.28 13.18
N PHE A 3 3.53 9.24 12.41
CA PHE A 3 2.84 9.82 11.26
C PHE A 3 2.46 8.77 10.20
N ALA A 4 3.43 7.98 9.74
CA ALA A 4 3.22 6.92 8.75
C ALA A 4 2.18 5.89 9.21
N VAL A 5 2.24 5.48 10.48
CA VAL A 5 1.26 4.53 11.06
C VAL A 5 -0.15 5.11 11.08
N ARG A 6 -0.32 6.39 11.45
CA ARG A 6 -1.64 7.03 11.46
C ARG A 6 -2.21 7.18 10.05
N LEU A 7 -1.36 7.57 9.11
CA LEU A 7 -1.74 7.72 7.71
C LEU A 7 -2.15 6.38 7.08
N GLY A 8 -1.35 5.32 7.25
CA GLY A 8 -1.70 3.98 6.79
C GLY A 8 -3.04 3.51 7.36
N ARG A 9 -3.24 3.64 8.68
CA ARG A 9 -4.53 3.31 9.32
C ARG A 9 -5.71 4.13 8.81
N ALA A 10 -5.50 5.39 8.41
CA ALA A 10 -6.55 6.22 7.84
C ALA A 10 -6.98 5.70 6.46
N LEU A 11 -6.03 5.25 5.63
CA LEU A 11 -6.32 4.59 4.36
C LEU A 11 -7.10 3.29 4.60
N CYS A 12 -6.58 2.36 5.42
CA CYS A 12 -7.23 1.05 5.64
C CYS A 12 -8.67 1.14 6.20
N ARG A 13 -9.03 2.23 6.86
CA ARG A 13 -10.34 2.37 7.55
C ARG A 13 -11.37 3.17 6.75
N GLY A 14 -10.95 3.97 5.78
CA GLY A 14 -11.84 4.93 5.10
C GLY A 14 -12.02 4.67 3.61
N TYR A 15 -11.39 3.61 3.08
CA TYR A 15 -11.22 3.36 1.65
C TYR A 15 -11.57 1.90 1.35
N ASP A 16 -12.09 1.63 0.17
CA ASP A 16 -12.56 0.30 -0.22
C ASP A 16 -11.47 -0.50 -0.97
N TYR A 17 -11.24 -1.74 -0.54
CA TYR A 17 -10.32 -2.66 -1.20
C TYR A 17 -11.09 -3.54 -2.20
N ASP A 18 -11.32 -3.04 -3.41
CA ASP A 18 -12.27 -3.67 -4.35
C ASP A 18 -12.01 -3.41 -5.84
N VAL A 19 -10.89 -2.77 -6.22
CA VAL A 19 -10.54 -2.54 -7.63
C VAL A 19 -9.23 -3.25 -7.94
N PRO A 20 -9.26 -4.34 -8.73
CA PRO A 20 -8.03 -5.00 -9.16
C PRO A 20 -7.26 -4.10 -10.13
N ILE A 21 -5.98 -3.88 -9.84
CA ILE A 21 -5.07 -3.17 -10.73
C ILE A 21 -4.50 -4.15 -11.75
N THR A 22 -4.48 -3.71 -13.01
CA THR A 22 -3.88 -4.39 -14.14
C THR A 22 -2.91 -3.45 -14.85
N GLU A 23 -2.18 -3.95 -15.83
CA GLU A 23 -1.29 -3.10 -16.63
C GLU A 23 -2.04 -1.94 -17.31
N ASP A 24 -3.29 -2.19 -17.74
CA ASP A 24 -4.13 -1.21 -18.44
C ASP A 24 -4.53 0.00 -17.57
N ASN A 25 -4.57 -0.16 -16.24
CA ASN A 25 -5.05 0.88 -15.33
C ASN A 25 -4.01 1.35 -14.31
N LEU A 26 -2.73 0.97 -14.47
CA LEU A 26 -1.64 1.34 -13.57
C LEU A 26 -1.45 2.87 -13.44
N GLY A 27 -1.70 3.62 -14.51
CA GLY A 27 -1.66 5.09 -14.47
C GLY A 27 -2.75 5.72 -13.60
N SER A 28 -3.79 4.96 -13.24
CA SER A 28 -4.95 5.44 -12.47
C SER A 28 -4.79 5.28 -10.96
N LEU A 29 -3.68 4.70 -10.47
CA LEU A 29 -3.44 4.51 -9.03
C LEU A 29 -3.67 5.77 -8.18
N PRO A 30 -3.15 6.96 -8.54
CA PRO A 30 -3.36 8.17 -7.75
C PRO A 30 -4.84 8.58 -7.69
N THR A 31 -5.54 8.51 -8.83
CA THR A 31 -6.97 8.85 -8.92
C THR A 31 -7.81 7.86 -8.12
N LEU A 32 -7.53 6.56 -8.23
CA LEU A 32 -8.23 5.52 -7.50
C LEU A 32 -8.12 5.73 -5.98
N ILE A 33 -6.91 5.92 -5.48
CA ILE A 33 -6.73 6.11 -4.05
C ILE A 33 -7.25 7.49 -3.61
N TRP A 34 -6.82 8.60 -4.21
CA TRP A 34 -7.08 9.93 -3.64
C TRP A 34 -8.45 10.53 -3.99
N GLU A 35 -9.00 10.20 -5.15
CA GLU A 35 -10.30 10.75 -5.59
C GLU A 35 -11.43 9.75 -5.39
N LYS A 36 -11.20 8.47 -5.71
CA LYS A 36 -12.23 7.42 -5.63
C LYS A 36 -12.25 6.67 -4.30
N ARG A 37 -11.22 6.85 -3.46
CA ARG A 37 -11.06 6.20 -2.15
C ARG A 37 -11.16 4.68 -2.23
N ARG A 38 -10.54 4.08 -3.25
CA ARG A 38 -10.60 2.63 -3.45
C ARG A 38 -9.43 2.11 -4.27
N GLY A 39 -9.21 0.79 -4.26
CA GLY A 39 -8.09 0.18 -5.00
C GLY A 39 -7.77 -1.23 -4.52
N ASP A 40 -6.57 -1.71 -4.88
CA ASP A 40 -5.96 -2.91 -4.30
C ASP A 40 -4.63 -2.56 -3.60
N CYS A 41 -3.82 -3.57 -3.28
CA CYS A 41 -2.53 -3.39 -2.62
C CYS A 41 -1.62 -2.36 -3.33
N SER A 42 -1.67 -2.28 -4.66
CA SER A 42 -0.87 -1.33 -5.43
C SER A 42 -1.32 0.10 -5.18
N ALA A 43 -2.63 0.35 -5.19
CA ALA A 43 -3.19 1.69 -5.01
C ALA A 43 -2.97 2.20 -3.58
N PHE A 44 -3.21 1.35 -2.58
CA PHE A 44 -3.06 1.70 -1.17
C PHE A 44 -1.60 1.99 -0.81
N ASN A 45 -0.68 1.10 -1.18
CA ASN A 45 0.74 1.28 -0.85
C ASN A 45 1.40 2.40 -1.66
N THR A 46 1.01 2.58 -2.94
CA THR A 46 1.45 3.73 -3.73
C THR A 46 0.92 5.05 -3.14
N GLY A 47 -0.35 5.08 -2.72
CA GLY A 47 -0.93 6.21 -2.01
C GLY A 47 -0.13 6.55 -0.76
N LEU A 48 0.11 5.58 0.12
CA LEU A 48 0.91 5.79 1.33
C LEU A 48 2.30 6.38 1.00
N VAL A 49 3.01 5.79 0.02
CA VAL A 49 4.33 6.28 -0.41
C VAL A 49 4.26 7.73 -0.91
N PHE A 50 3.28 8.07 -1.75
CA PHE A 50 3.12 9.42 -2.26
C PHE A 50 2.83 10.44 -1.17
N ALA A 51 1.93 10.11 -0.25
CA ALA A 51 1.63 10.98 0.87
C ALA A 51 2.84 11.16 1.79
N LEU A 52 3.58 10.09 2.11
CA LEU A 52 4.81 10.19 2.90
C LEU A 52 5.86 11.08 2.24
N ARG A 53 6.08 10.91 0.93
CA ARG A 53 7.01 11.74 0.15
C ARG A 53 6.59 13.21 0.12
N ALA A 54 5.28 13.49 0.03
CA ALA A 54 4.75 14.86 0.07
C ALA A 54 5.06 15.58 1.40
N PHE A 55 5.28 14.84 2.49
CA PHE A 55 5.71 15.37 3.79
C PHE A 55 7.20 15.16 4.08
N GLY A 56 8.02 14.93 3.04
CA GLY A 56 9.48 14.84 3.16
C GLY A 56 10.01 13.54 3.78
N VAL A 57 9.17 12.50 3.90
CA VAL A 57 9.61 11.19 4.39
C VAL A 57 10.08 10.34 3.21
N PRO A 58 11.35 9.87 3.18
CA PRO A 58 11.79 8.92 2.16
C PRO A 58 10.96 7.64 2.25
N ALA A 59 10.31 7.26 1.16
CA ALA A 59 9.48 6.06 1.08
C ALA A 59 9.56 5.44 -0.31
N ARG A 60 9.30 4.14 -0.42
CA ARG A 60 9.31 3.39 -1.69
C ARG A 60 8.28 2.26 -1.66
N VAL A 61 7.88 1.80 -2.85
CA VAL A 61 7.09 0.58 -3.01
C VAL A 61 8.06 -0.58 -3.21
N SER A 62 7.77 -1.71 -2.55
CA SER A 62 8.46 -2.98 -2.70
C SER A 62 7.47 -3.99 -3.26
N LEU A 63 7.85 -4.61 -4.39
CA LEU A 63 7.04 -5.60 -5.08
C LEU A 63 7.54 -7.01 -4.74
N GLY A 64 6.62 -7.92 -4.49
CA GLY A 64 6.96 -9.30 -4.17
C GLY A 64 5.74 -10.19 -4.06
N PHE A 65 5.82 -11.14 -3.15
CA PHE A 65 4.76 -12.11 -2.90
C PHE A 65 4.39 -12.13 -1.42
N LYS A 66 3.10 -12.15 -1.13
CA LYS A 66 2.56 -12.44 0.20
C LYS A 66 2.13 -13.90 0.25
N TYR A 67 2.36 -14.56 1.35
CA TYR A 67 2.04 -15.97 1.53
C TYR A 67 1.44 -16.24 2.93
N GLY A 68 0.78 -17.40 3.06
CA GLY A 68 0.23 -17.88 4.32
C GLY A 68 -1.29 -17.74 4.42
N LYS A 69 -1.81 -18.06 5.61
CA LYS A 69 -3.25 -18.28 5.83
C LYS A 69 -4.14 -17.10 5.44
N ALA A 70 -3.68 -15.87 5.64
CA ALA A 70 -4.44 -14.68 5.26
C ALA A 70 -4.63 -14.58 3.73
N VAL A 71 -3.64 -14.98 2.95
CA VAL A 71 -3.72 -15.01 1.48
C VAL A 71 -4.67 -16.12 1.03
N GLU A 72 -4.54 -17.31 1.63
CA GLU A 72 -5.43 -18.43 1.35
C GLU A 72 -6.90 -18.08 1.64
N GLN A 73 -7.16 -17.36 2.73
CA GLN A 73 -8.50 -16.88 3.07
C GLN A 73 -9.01 -15.78 2.12
N ALA A 74 -8.12 -14.92 1.62
CA ALA A 74 -8.51 -13.80 0.78
C ALA A 74 -8.78 -14.21 -0.68
N CYS A 75 -7.99 -15.15 -1.23
CA CYS A 75 -8.06 -15.49 -2.65
C CYS A 75 -7.92 -17.00 -2.97
N GLY A 76 -7.87 -17.88 -1.97
CA GLY A 76 -7.76 -19.33 -2.17
C GLY A 76 -6.38 -19.83 -2.60
N ALA A 77 -5.38 -18.95 -2.67
CA ALA A 77 -4.01 -19.30 -3.03
C ALA A 77 -3.07 -19.28 -1.82
N VAL A 78 -2.05 -20.14 -1.81
CA VAL A 78 -1.01 -20.16 -0.75
C VAL A 78 -0.07 -18.95 -0.85
N VAL A 79 0.06 -18.39 -2.05
CA VAL A 79 0.93 -17.26 -2.38
C VAL A 79 0.24 -16.38 -3.44
N ALA A 80 0.37 -15.06 -3.31
CA ALA A 80 -0.15 -14.09 -4.27
C ALA A 80 0.83 -12.93 -4.46
N PRO A 81 0.87 -12.30 -5.66
CA PRO A 81 1.58 -11.05 -5.87
C PRO A 81 1.10 -9.97 -4.89
N HIS A 82 2.03 -9.17 -4.38
CA HIS A 82 1.72 -8.10 -3.42
C HIS A 82 2.64 -6.91 -3.59
N ALA A 83 2.08 -5.72 -3.46
CA ALA A 83 2.82 -4.48 -3.32
C ALA A 83 2.76 -4.04 -1.86
N GLU A 84 3.91 -3.78 -1.25
CA GLU A 84 4.05 -3.23 0.10
C GLU A 84 4.79 -1.89 0.02
N SER A 85 4.62 -1.02 1.02
CA SER A 85 5.43 0.18 1.16
C SER A 85 6.53 0.05 2.21
N GLU A 86 7.62 0.79 2.04
CA GLU A 86 8.64 0.97 3.07
C GLU A 86 8.92 2.46 3.24
N PHE A 87 9.19 2.89 4.47
CA PHE A 87 9.60 4.26 4.75
C PHE A 87 10.83 4.31 5.64
N PHE A 88 11.68 5.32 5.44
CA PHE A 88 12.87 5.51 6.24
C PHE A 88 12.53 6.24 7.54
N ALA A 89 12.93 5.65 8.66
CA ALA A 89 12.86 6.26 9.98
C ALA A 89 14.28 6.44 10.53
N GLU A 90 14.65 7.68 10.83
CA GLU A 90 15.94 7.98 11.43
C GLU A 90 16.15 7.18 12.73
N GLY A 91 17.35 6.61 12.88
CA GLY A 91 17.69 5.73 14.00
C GLY A 91 17.16 4.29 13.91
N VAL A 92 16.31 3.98 12.92
CA VAL A 92 15.75 2.62 12.72
C VAL A 92 16.12 2.04 11.36
N GLY A 93 16.13 2.88 10.31
CA GLY A 93 16.34 2.45 8.93
C GLY A 93 15.03 2.32 8.15
N TRP A 94 14.99 1.41 7.18
CA TRP A 94 13.79 1.12 6.40
C TRP A 94 12.79 0.31 7.22
N VAL A 95 11.57 0.83 7.34
CA VAL A 95 10.47 0.22 8.09
C VAL A 95 9.38 -0.19 7.10
N PRO A 96 9.00 -1.48 7.05
CA PRO A 96 7.91 -1.96 6.21
C PRO A 96 6.55 -1.46 6.72
N ALA A 97 5.64 -1.21 5.79
CA ALA A 97 4.27 -0.81 6.04
C ALA A 97 3.35 -1.33 4.92
N ASP A 98 2.33 -2.08 5.31
CA ASP A 98 1.32 -2.65 4.42
C ASP A 98 -0.01 -1.91 4.64
N ALA A 99 -0.34 -0.98 3.73
CA ALA A 99 -1.54 -0.14 3.78
C ALA A 99 -2.75 -0.77 3.10
#